data_AF-A0A085LRR6-F1
#
_entry.id   AF-A0A085LRR6-F1
#
_cell.length_a   1.000
_cell.length_b   1.000
_cell.length_c   1.000
_cell.angle_alpha   90.00
_cell.angle_beta   90.00
_cell.angle_gamma   90.00
#
_symmetry.space_group_name_H-M   'P 1'
#
loop_
_entity.id
_entity.type
_entity.pdbx_description
1 polymer ?
#
loop_
_entity_poly.entity_id
_entity_poly.type
_entity_poly.pdbx_seq_one_letter_code
_entity_poly.pdbx_strand_id
1 'polypeptide(L)'
;MQEGNYFLFDNKFYKQSNGVPMGSPLSPVMAEIFMESFERQMFEKVDRQIAPRLFKRYVDDIFVIIRDGKEEQFLHFLNSIRPNQTAFTMEKEENKTLAFLDALIIRTNQGLKTRVYRKPTHTDKYLDFSSHHPRSVMRGILSGMIDRAVNLCTPEYLQPELNYIRKIFYKNNYPRSFIDRVFQYKLHNRESAKPNTLHNPHLVIPYLAGLSEKIIRLGRRIIT
;
A
#
# COMPACT_ATOMS: atom_id res chain seq x y z
N MET A 1 3.31 21.02 19.23
CA MET A 1 2.04 21.29 18.52
C MET A 1 0.90 21.16 19.53
N GLN A 2 0.69 22.16 20.41
CA GLN A 2 -0.41 22.14 21.39
C GLN A 2 -1.57 23.09 21.01
N GLU A 3 -1.35 23.96 20.03
CA GLU A 3 -2.31 24.92 19.50
C GLU A 3 -2.73 24.49 18.09
N GLY A 4 -4.03 24.55 17.81
CA GLY A 4 -4.59 24.30 16.46
C GLY A 4 -5.03 22.87 16.15
N ASN A 5 -4.98 21.93 17.10
CA ASN A 5 -5.43 20.55 16.86
C ASN A 5 -6.87 20.29 17.33
N TYR A 6 -7.82 20.96 16.68
CA TYR A 6 -9.26 20.87 16.98
C TYR A 6 -10.03 20.28 15.79
N PHE A 7 -11.04 19.47 16.06
CA PHE A 7 -11.95 18.95 15.04
C PHE A 7 -13.40 18.97 15.51
N LEU A 8 -14.33 19.01 14.55
CA LEU A 8 -15.77 18.99 14.78
C LEU A 8 -16.31 17.58 14.56
N PHE A 9 -17.01 17.04 15.54
CA PHE A 9 -17.74 15.77 15.44
C PHE A 9 -19.06 15.90 16.19
N ASP A 10 -20.18 15.49 15.58
CA ASP A 10 -21.52 15.58 16.19
C ASP A 10 -21.82 16.98 16.77
N ASN A 11 -21.54 18.03 15.99
CA ASN A 11 -21.67 19.44 16.39
C ASN A 11 -20.91 19.85 17.67
N LYS A 12 -19.92 19.07 18.10
CA LYS A 12 -19.06 19.37 19.26
C LYS A 12 -17.61 19.48 18.84
N PHE A 13 -16.91 20.44 19.46
CA PHE A 13 -15.47 20.62 19.25
C PHE A 13 -14.68 19.71 20.18
N TYR A 14 -13.73 18.99 19.60
CA TYR A 14 -12.79 18.13 20.30
C TYR A 14 -11.37 18.61 20.07
N LYS A 15 -10.51 18.47 21.09
CA LYS A 15 -9.07 18.70 20.99
C LYS A 15 -8.36 17.36 21.06
N GLN A 16 -7.51 17.07 20.08
CA GLN A 16 -6.63 15.91 20.17
C GLN A 16 -5.49 16.22 21.15
N SER A 17 -5.43 15.46 22.24
CA SER A 17 -4.47 15.64 23.34
C SER A 17 -3.15 14.89 23.12
N ASN A 18 -3.16 13.81 22.34
CA ASN A 18 -1.98 12.98 22.08
C ASN A 18 -1.87 12.63 20.59
N GLY A 19 -0.63 12.63 20.10
CA GLY A 19 -0.30 12.37 18.70
C GLY A 19 -0.53 13.56 17.76
N VAL A 20 -0.34 13.29 16.47
CA VAL A 20 -0.54 14.25 15.37
C VAL A 20 -1.88 13.97 14.68
N PRO A 21 -2.56 14.99 14.12
CA PRO A 21 -3.87 14.79 13.50
C PRO A 21 -3.76 14.04 12.18
N MET A 22 -4.56 12.98 12.02
CA MET A 22 -4.71 12.33 10.72
C MET A 22 -5.34 13.33 9.73
N GLY A 23 -4.81 13.36 8.51
CA GLY A 23 -5.27 14.27 7.46
C GLY A 23 -4.59 15.64 7.41
N SER A 24 -3.79 16.01 8.43
CA SER A 24 -2.91 17.18 8.32
C SER A 24 -1.72 16.85 7.40
N PRO A 25 -1.36 17.76 6.47
CA PRO A 25 -0.24 17.54 5.55
C PRO A 25 1.12 17.48 6.26
N LEU A 26 1.23 18.01 7.49
CA LEU A 26 2.46 17.98 8.28
C LEU A 26 2.60 16.73 9.15
N SER A 27 1.50 16.04 9.44
CA SER A 27 1.50 14.90 10.35
C SER A 27 2.40 13.74 9.93
N PRO A 28 2.46 13.33 8.65
CA PRO A 28 3.37 12.26 8.23
C PRO A 28 4.84 12.60 8.48
N VAL A 29 5.26 13.84 8.18
CA VAL A 29 6.64 14.29 8.40
C VAL A 29 6.97 14.32 9.89
N MET A 30 6.06 14.81 10.71
CA MET A 30 6.25 14.86 12.17
C MET A 30 6.34 13.45 12.79
N ALA A 31 5.51 12.52 12.32
CA ALA A 31 5.56 11.12 12.74
C ALA A 31 6.90 10.47 12.34
N GLU A 32 7.38 10.74 11.12
CA GLU A 32 8.64 10.22 10.63
C GLU A 32 9.83 10.70 11.48
N ILE A 33 9.93 12.01 11.75
CA ILE A 33 11.00 12.58 12.60
C ILE A 33 10.96 11.97 14.01
N PHE A 34 9.77 11.78 14.57
CA PHE A 34 9.61 11.13 15.87
C PHE A 34 10.14 9.69 15.85
N MET A 35 9.78 8.91 14.83
CA MET A 35 10.21 7.52 14.69
C MET A 35 11.70 7.39 14.39
N GLU A 36 12.30 8.27 13.60
CA GLU A 36 13.76 8.32 13.39
C GLU A 36 14.50 8.62 14.70
N SER A 37 13.98 9.56 15.50
CA SER A 37 14.52 9.86 16.83
C SER A 37 14.44 8.66 17.78
N PHE A 38 13.33 7.91 17.72
CA PHE A 38 13.15 6.68 18.47
C PHE A 38 14.16 5.60 18.02
N GLU A 39 14.28 5.36 16.71
CA GLU A 39 15.18 4.37 16.14
C GLU A 39 16.64 4.64 16.48
N ARG A 40 17.06 5.91 16.47
CA ARG A 40 18.42 6.29 16.90
C ARG A 40 18.69 5.86 18.34
N GLN A 41 17.77 6.18 19.25
CA GLN A 41 17.91 5.78 20.66
C GLN A 41 17.86 4.25 20.84
N MET A 42 17.06 3.57 20.04
CA MET A 42 16.96 2.11 20.02
C MET A 42 18.31 1.48 19.64
N PHE A 43 18.92 1.91 18.54
CA PHE A 43 20.21 1.36 18.09
C PHE A 43 21.39 1.75 18.99
N GLU A 44 21.32 2.89 19.68
CA GLU A 44 22.34 3.28 20.67
C GLU A 44 22.29 2.42 21.94
N LYS A 45 21.10 1.98 22.35
CA LYS A 45 20.88 1.30 23.65
C LYS A 45 20.72 -0.22 23.55
N VAL A 46 20.45 -0.76 22.37
CA VAL A 46 20.16 -2.19 22.21
C VAL A 46 21.36 -3.06 22.57
N ASP A 47 21.14 -4.08 23.39
CA ASP A 47 22.16 -5.10 23.67
C ASP A 47 22.43 -5.92 22.40
N ARG A 48 23.71 -6.12 22.06
CA ARG A 48 24.17 -6.95 20.92
C ARG A 48 23.58 -8.36 20.92
N GLN A 49 23.20 -8.91 22.08
CA GLN A 49 22.59 -10.23 22.19
C GLN A 49 21.15 -10.28 21.63
N ILE A 50 20.44 -9.16 21.66
CA ILE A 50 19.05 -9.01 21.18
C ILE A 50 18.95 -8.08 19.97
N ALA A 51 20.07 -7.56 19.48
CA ALA A 51 20.09 -6.68 18.33
C ALA A 51 19.64 -7.41 17.06
N PRO A 52 18.76 -6.79 16.24
CA PRO A 52 18.32 -7.38 14.99
C PRO A 52 19.45 -7.37 13.95
N ARG A 53 19.46 -8.38 13.08
CA ARG A 53 20.34 -8.43 11.89
C ARG A 53 19.85 -7.50 10.79
N LEU A 54 18.53 -7.35 10.66
CA LEU A 54 17.89 -6.44 9.74
C LEU A 54 16.73 -5.77 10.46
N PHE A 55 16.61 -4.46 10.26
CA PHE A 55 15.48 -3.66 10.71
C PHE A 55 15.12 -2.70 9.58
N LYS A 56 13.89 -2.77 9.09
CA LYS A 56 13.36 -1.92 8.02
C LYS A 56 11.98 -1.44 8.41
N ARG A 57 11.76 -0.13 8.40
CA ARG A 57 10.45 0.47 8.65
C ARG A 57 9.86 1.03 7.37
N TYR A 58 8.55 0.87 7.22
CA TYR A 58 7.74 1.52 6.21
C TYR A 58 6.57 2.22 6.92
N VAL A 59 6.68 3.53 7.11
CA VAL A 59 5.73 4.32 7.92
C VAL A 59 5.60 3.75 9.33
N ASP A 60 4.53 3.00 9.63
CA ASP A 60 4.19 2.38 10.89
C ASP A 60 4.56 0.88 10.95
N ASP A 61 4.73 0.22 9.81
CA ASP A 61 5.06 -1.21 9.73
C ASP A 61 6.58 -1.44 9.78
N ILE A 62 7.01 -2.40 10.61
CA ILE A 62 8.43 -2.75 10.80
C ILE A 62 8.67 -4.21 10.46
N PHE A 63 9.65 -4.45 9.58
CA PHE A 63 10.16 -5.77 9.26
C PHE A 63 11.52 -6.00 9.94
N VAL A 64 11.62 -7.09 10.71
CA VAL A 64 12.80 -7.42 11.50
C VAL A 64 13.27 -8.84 11.20
N ILE A 65 14.58 -9.00 10.99
CA ILE A 65 15.26 -10.30 11.04
C ILE A 65 16.11 -10.32 12.30
N ILE A 66 15.80 -11.22 13.22
CA ILE A 66 16.48 -11.36 14.51
C ILE A 66 16.83 -12.84 14.76
N ARG A 67 17.65 -13.10 15.77
CA ARG A 67 17.97 -14.47 16.20
C ARG A 67 16.74 -15.10 16.86
N ASP A 68 16.51 -16.37 16.52
CA ASP A 68 15.44 -17.18 17.09
C ASP A 68 15.49 -17.19 18.62
N GLY A 69 14.34 -16.95 19.25
CA GLY A 69 14.18 -16.85 20.70
C GLY A 69 14.53 -15.49 21.32
N LYS A 70 14.95 -14.49 20.52
CA LYS A 70 15.24 -13.12 21.00
C LYS A 70 14.14 -12.10 20.69
N GLU A 71 13.14 -12.50 19.93
CA GLU A 71 12.05 -11.65 19.45
C GLU A 71 11.31 -10.96 20.60
N GLU A 72 10.92 -11.72 21.63
CA GLU A 72 10.18 -11.18 22.79
C GLU A 72 11.02 -10.24 23.64
N GLN A 73 12.31 -10.55 23.82
CA GLN A 73 13.23 -9.69 24.56
C GLN A 73 13.42 -8.35 23.82
N PHE A 74 13.53 -8.41 22.50
CA PHE A 74 13.62 -7.23 21.65
C PHE A 74 12.32 -6.42 21.68
N LEU A 75 11.15 -7.06 21.60
CA LEU A 75 9.86 -6.38 21.70
C LEU A 75 9.67 -5.67 23.05
N HIS A 76 10.02 -6.35 24.15
CA HIS A 76 10.00 -5.75 25.48
C HIS A 76 10.97 -4.56 25.57
N PHE A 77 12.16 -4.67 24.99
CA PHE A 77 13.11 -3.57 24.91
C PHE A 77 12.56 -2.38 24.09
N LEU A 78 11.96 -2.60 22.92
CA LEU A 78 11.34 -1.52 22.14
C LEU A 78 10.30 -0.75 22.96
N ASN A 79 9.44 -1.48 23.66
CA ASN A 79 8.39 -0.89 24.50
C ASN A 79 8.93 -0.20 25.77
N SER A 80 10.15 -0.49 26.20
CA SER A 80 10.77 0.16 27.37
C SER A 80 11.48 1.48 27.05
N ILE A 81 11.78 1.77 25.78
CA ILE A 81 12.48 3.01 25.39
C ILE A 81 11.61 4.24 25.65
N ARG A 82 10.32 4.19 25.27
CA ARG A 82 9.36 5.28 25.48
C ARG A 82 8.01 4.74 25.99
N PRO A 83 7.95 4.33 27.27
CA PRO A 83 6.72 3.80 27.86
C PRO A 83 5.59 4.83 27.78
N ASN A 84 4.37 4.37 27.51
CA ASN A 84 3.14 5.17 27.40
C ASN A 84 3.10 6.20 26.25
N GLN A 85 4.08 6.20 25.34
CA GLN A 85 4.06 7.05 24.13
C GLN A 85 3.82 6.24 22.85
N THR A 86 4.41 5.05 22.78
CA THR A 86 4.30 4.14 21.64
C THR A 86 4.21 2.71 22.14
N ALA A 87 3.37 1.91 21.49
CA ALA A 87 3.25 0.48 21.76
C ALA A 87 3.59 -0.29 20.48
N PHE A 88 4.61 -1.14 20.57
CA PHE A 88 4.99 -2.08 19.53
C PHE A 88 4.31 -3.42 19.80
N THR A 89 3.72 -3.97 18.75
CA THR A 89 3.23 -5.35 18.68
C THR A 89 4.04 -6.11 17.64
N MET A 90 3.99 -7.43 17.68
CA MET A 90 4.78 -8.27 16.78
C MET A 90 3.96 -9.45 16.30
N GLU A 91 4.06 -9.71 15.00
CA GLU A 91 3.66 -10.98 14.38
C GLU A 91 4.93 -11.80 14.14
N LYS A 92 4.91 -13.08 14.50
CA LYS A 92 6.05 -13.99 14.32
C LYS A 92 5.90 -14.78 13.03
N GLU A 93 7.05 -15.18 12.48
CA GLU A 93 7.07 -16.11 11.36
C GLU A 93 6.43 -17.45 11.78
N GLU A 94 5.42 -17.89 11.03
CA GLU A 94 4.75 -19.17 11.23
C GLU A 94 4.84 -20.01 9.95
N ASN A 95 5.16 -21.30 10.07
CA ASN A 95 5.28 -22.23 8.94
C ASN A 95 6.19 -21.73 7.81
N LYS A 96 7.28 -21.06 8.17
CA LYS A 96 8.22 -20.43 7.25
C LYS A 96 7.65 -19.24 6.46
N THR A 97 6.58 -18.64 6.95
CA THR A 97 5.90 -17.52 6.29
C THR A 97 5.59 -16.38 7.23
N LEU A 98 5.61 -15.16 6.70
CA LEU A 98 5.24 -13.95 7.42
C LEU A 98 4.60 -12.95 6.45
N ALA A 99 3.48 -12.36 6.85
CA ALA A 99 2.86 -11.29 6.08
C ALA A 99 3.57 -9.96 6.38
N PHE A 100 3.84 -9.16 5.35
CA PHE A 100 4.35 -7.81 5.49
C PHE A 100 3.82 -6.94 4.34
N LEU A 101 3.07 -5.88 4.66
CA LEU A 101 2.36 -5.06 3.69
C LEU A 101 1.48 -5.93 2.76
N ASP A 102 1.67 -5.80 1.45
CA ASP A 102 0.97 -6.56 0.41
C ASP A 102 1.66 -7.90 0.05
N ALA A 103 2.74 -8.29 0.75
CA ALA A 103 3.54 -9.46 0.44
C ALA A 103 3.45 -10.54 1.52
N LEU A 104 3.33 -11.80 1.09
CA LEU A 104 3.58 -12.96 1.94
C LEU A 104 5.02 -13.39 1.67
N ILE A 105 5.87 -13.18 2.66
CA ILE A 105 7.27 -13.57 2.64
C ILE A 105 7.35 -15.05 3.00
N ILE A 106 8.06 -15.82 2.19
CA ILE A 106 8.23 -17.26 2.33
C ILE A 106 9.73 -17.55 2.45
N ARG A 107 10.15 -18.07 3.59
CA ARG A 107 11.54 -18.43 3.85
C ARG A 107 11.86 -19.80 3.24
N THR A 108 12.83 -19.82 2.33
CA THR A 108 13.33 -21.03 1.68
C THR A 108 14.82 -21.21 1.96
N ASN A 109 15.35 -22.41 1.66
CA ASN A 109 16.78 -22.68 1.81
C ASN A 109 17.66 -21.83 0.87
N GLN A 110 17.08 -21.27 -0.20
CA GLN A 110 17.77 -20.45 -1.20
C GLN A 110 17.56 -18.94 -0.99
N GLY A 111 16.88 -18.54 0.09
CA GLY A 111 16.54 -17.15 0.38
C GLY A 111 15.05 -16.91 0.57
N LEU A 112 14.64 -15.65 0.53
CA LEU A 112 13.24 -15.26 0.65
C LEU A 112 12.56 -15.26 -0.72
N LYS A 113 11.37 -15.85 -0.77
CA LYS A 113 10.44 -15.72 -1.89
C LYS A 113 9.22 -14.94 -1.44
N THR A 114 8.49 -14.38 -2.39
CA THR A 114 7.34 -13.52 -2.12
C THR A 114 6.20 -13.83 -3.07
N ARG A 115 4.98 -13.72 -2.55
CA ARG A 115 3.75 -13.70 -3.34
C ARG A 115 2.81 -12.65 -2.76
N VAL A 116 1.77 -12.29 -3.49
CA VAL A 116 0.76 -11.35 -2.99
C VAL A 116 0.05 -11.94 -1.77
N TYR A 117 0.08 -11.20 -0.65
CA TYR A 117 -0.69 -11.51 0.55
C TYR A 117 -2.11 -10.97 0.45
N ARG A 118 -3.06 -11.70 1.02
CA ARG A 118 -4.45 -11.30 1.14
C ARG A 118 -4.87 -11.59 2.57
N LYS A 119 -5.37 -10.55 3.26
CA LYS A 119 -5.92 -10.70 4.60
C LYS A 119 -7.09 -11.69 4.57
N PRO A 120 -7.36 -12.45 5.65
CA PRO A 120 -8.50 -13.37 5.72
C PRO A 120 -9.86 -12.73 5.43
N THR A 121 -9.97 -11.42 5.64
CA THR A 121 -11.17 -10.61 5.37
C THR A 121 -11.30 -10.15 3.91
N HIS A 122 -10.37 -10.51 3.03
CA HIS A 122 -10.42 -10.14 1.61
C HIS A 122 -11.56 -10.88 0.91
N THR A 123 -12.47 -10.12 0.30
CA THR A 123 -13.75 -10.63 -0.24
C THR A 123 -13.75 -10.85 -1.75
N ASP A 124 -12.63 -10.57 -2.43
CA ASP A 124 -12.54 -10.50 -3.90
C ASP A 124 -13.52 -9.52 -4.57
N LYS A 125 -14.12 -8.60 -3.80
CA LYS A 125 -14.98 -7.55 -4.33
C LYS A 125 -14.14 -6.36 -4.76
N TYR A 126 -14.21 -6.06 -6.04
CA TYR A 126 -13.65 -4.86 -6.64
C TYR A 126 -14.80 -4.01 -7.18
N LEU A 127 -14.47 -2.82 -7.67
CA LEU A 127 -15.44 -1.96 -8.31
C LEU A 127 -16.09 -2.68 -9.49
N ASP A 128 -17.40 -2.91 -9.42
CA ASP A 128 -18.15 -3.57 -10.47
C ASP A 128 -18.04 -2.79 -11.80
N PHE A 129 -17.87 -3.53 -12.91
CA PHE A 129 -17.68 -2.89 -14.22
C PHE A 129 -18.90 -2.10 -14.71
N SER A 130 -20.10 -2.40 -14.21
CA SER A 130 -21.33 -1.66 -14.51
C SER A 130 -21.50 -0.40 -13.66
N SER A 131 -20.63 -0.17 -12.67
CA SER A 131 -20.69 1.04 -11.86
C SER A 131 -20.49 2.30 -12.71
N HIS A 132 -21.13 3.39 -12.30
CA HIS A 132 -21.06 4.69 -12.97
C HIS A 132 -19.72 5.40 -12.68
N HIS A 133 -18.60 4.75 -12.99
CA HIS A 133 -17.25 5.31 -12.89
C HIS A 133 -16.58 5.38 -14.27
N PRO A 134 -15.61 6.29 -14.46
CA PRO A 134 -14.86 6.35 -15.70
C PRO A 134 -14.13 5.05 -16.00
N ARG A 135 -14.10 4.62 -17.27
CA ARG A 135 -13.35 3.42 -17.71
C ARG A 135 -11.85 3.46 -17.36
N SER A 136 -11.28 4.66 -17.19
CA SER A 136 -9.91 4.83 -16.70
C SER A 136 -9.74 4.33 -15.26
N VAL A 137 -10.74 4.47 -14.40
CA VAL A 137 -10.73 3.96 -13.02
C VAL A 137 -10.74 2.44 -13.02
N MET A 138 -11.67 1.81 -13.74
CA MET A 138 -11.69 0.34 -13.90
C MET A 138 -10.36 -0.20 -14.45
N ARG A 139 -9.80 0.50 -15.44
CA ARG A 139 -8.47 0.15 -15.98
C ARG A 139 -7.39 0.30 -14.91
N GLY A 140 -7.38 1.40 -14.18
CA GLY A 140 -6.39 1.69 -13.13
C GLY A 140 -6.37 0.63 -12.04
N ILE A 141 -7.56 0.19 -11.58
CA ILE A 141 -7.68 -0.88 -10.57
C ILE A 141 -7.08 -2.19 -11.09
N LEU A 142 -7.44 -2.61 -12.31
CA LEU A 142 -6.88 -3.82 -12.92
C LEU A 142 -5.36 -3.69 -13.16
N SER A 143 -4.91 -2.56 -13.69
CA SER A 143 -3.48 -2.28 -13.91
C SER A 143 -2.69 -2.35 -12.59
N GLY A 144 -3.18 -1.72 -11.52
CA GLY A 144 -2.52 -1.73 -10.22
C GLY A 144 -2.41 -3.13 -9.63
N MET A 145 -3.43 -3.98 -9.81
CA MET A 145 -3.38 -5.38 -9.41
C MET A 145 -2.32 -6.17 -10.18
N ILE A 146 -2.19 -5.94 -11.49
CA ILE A 146 -1.16 -6.57 -12.32
C ILE A 146 0.24 -6.08 -11.92
N ASP A 147 0.40 -4.77 -11.72
CA ASP A 147 1.66 -4.18 -11.27
C ASP A 147 2.10 -4.74 -9.93
N ARG A 148 1.16 -4.85 -8.98
CA ARG A 148 1.42 -5.46 -7.68
C ARG A 148 1.89 -6.90 -7.82
N ALA A 149 1.23 -7.72 -8.63
CA ALA A 149 1.64 -9.11 -8.86
C ALA A 149 3.05 -9.18 -9.48
N VAL A 150 3.31 -8.34 -10.47
CA VAL A 150 4.60 -8.29 -11.18
C VAL A 150 5.74 -7.86 -10.26
N ASN A 151 5.52 -6.85 -9.42
CA ASN A 151 6.56 -6.29 -8.56
C ASN A 151 6.81 -7.14 -7.31
N LEU A 152 5.79 -7.83 -6.80
CA LEU A 152 5.89 -8.59 -5.55
C LEU A 152 6.16 -10.08 -5.75
N CYS A 153 5.65 -10.72 -6.81
CA CYS A 153 5.77 -12.18 -6.92
C CYS A 153 7.15 -12.61 -7.42
N THR A 154 7.74 -13.59 -6.74
CA THR A 154 8.81 -14.42 -7.31
C THR A 154 8.28 -15.17 -8.55
N PRO A 155 9.11 -15.45 -9.58
CA PRO A 155 8.64 -15.97 -10.87
C PRO A 155 7.69 -17.18 -10.80
N GLU A 156 7.92 -18.11 -9.88
CA GLU A 156 7.08 -19.30 -9.68
C GLU A 156 5.65 -18.99 -9.20
N TYR A 157 5.45 -17.88 -8.50
CA TYR A 157 4.14 -17.45 -7.98
C TYR A 157 3.44 -16.43 -8.88
N LEU A 158 4.13 -15.89 -9.89
CA LEU A 158 3.58 -14.85 -10.74
C LEU A 158 2.43 -15.36 -11.61
N GLN A 159 2.61 -16.47 -12.33
CA GLN A 159 1.57 -16.95 -13.25
C GLN A 159 0.28 -17.39 -12.52
N PRO A 160 0.33 -18.11 -11.39
CA PRO A 160 -0.87 -18.39 -10.59
C PRO A 160 -1.59 -17.11 -10.14
N GLU A 161 -0.84 -16.09 -9.72
CA GLU A 161 -1.38 -14.80 -9.30
C GLU A 161 -2.06 -14.05 -10.45
N LEU A 162 -1.45 -14.01 -11.64
CA LEU A 162 -2.05 -13.40 -12.83
C LEU A 162 -3.34 -14.13 -13.25
N ASN A 163 -3.39 -15.46 -13.14
CA ASN A 163 -4.59 -16.24 -13.41
C ASN A 163 -5.70 -15.93 -12.40
N TYR A 164 -5.35 -15.80 -11.13
CA TYR A 164 -6.26 -15.39 -10.07
C TYR A 164 -6.86 -14.00 -10.35
N ILE A 165 -6.03 -13.03 -10.74
CA ILE A 165 -6.50 -11.67 -11.10
C ILE A 165 -7.53 -11.76 -12.24
N ARG A 166 -7.25 -12.49 -13.32
CA ARG A 166 -8.22 -12.65 -14.43
C ARG A 166 -9.56 -13.20 -13.94
N LYS A 167 -9.53 -14.26 -13.12
CA LYS A 167 -10.73 -14.92 -12.60
C LYS A 167 -11.61 -13.95 -11.80
N ILE A 168 -10.99 -13.08 -11.01
CA ILE A 168 -11.74 -12.18 -10.13
C ILE A 168 -12.30 -10.98 -10.87
N PHE A 169 -11.54 -10.40 -11.80
CA PHE A 169 -12.10 -9.30 -12.60
C PHE A 169 -13.25 -9.79 -13.47
N TYR A 170 -13.19 -11.03 -13.96
CA TYR A 170 -14.34 -11.67 -14.59
C TYR A 170 -15.54 -11.79 -13.62
N LYS A 171 -15.31 -12.21 -12.38
CA LYS A 171 -16.34 -12.27 -11.31
C LYS A 171 -16.92 -10.89 -10.95
N ASN A 172 -16.19 -9.81 -11.20
CA ASN A 172 -16.63 -8.42 -11.00
C ASN A 172 -17.16 -7.78 -12.30
N ASN A 173 -17.63 -8.61 -13.24
CA ASN A 173 -18.29 -8.23 -14.50
C ASN A 173 -17.41 -7.49 -15.53
N TYR A 174 -16.08 -7.61 -15.43
CA TYR A 174 -15.20 -7.01 -16.44
C TYR A 174 -15.25 -7.83 -17.74
N PRO A 175 -15.49 -7.20 -18.90
CA PRO A 175 -15.48 -7.90 -20.18
C PRO A 175 -14.12 -8.53 -20.45
N ARG A 176 -14.13 -9.75 -20.98
CA ARG A 176 -12.90 -10.50 -21.30
C ARG A 176 -11.95 -9.70 -22.19
N SER A 177 -12.47 -9.07 -23.25
CA SER A 177 -11.68 -8.22 -24.16
C SER A 177 -11.05 -7.01 -23.47
N PHE A 178 -11.69 -6.47 -22.42
CA PHE A 178 -11.14 -5.38 -21.62
C PHE A 178 -9.97 -5.90 -20.76
N ILE A 179 -10.17 -7.03 -20.07
CA ILE A 179 -9.14 -7.65 -19.24
C ILE A 179 -7.91 -7.97 -20.11
N ASP A 180 -8.10 -8.70 -21.21
CA ASP A 180 -7.02 -9.16 -22.07
C ASP A 180 -6.21 -7.99 -22.65
N ARG A 181 -6.87 -6.89 -23.04
CA ARG A 181 -6.20 -5.69 -23.52
C ARG A 181 -5.31 -5.05 -22.45
N VAL A 182 -5.77 -4.99 -21.20
CA VAL A 182 -4.98 -4.42 -20.10
C VAL A 182 -3.79 -5.33 -19.78
N PHE A 183 -3.99 -6.65 -19.75
CA PHE A 183 -2.90 -7.61 -19.57
C PHE A 183 -1.85 -7.50 -20.68
N GLN A 184 -2.27 -7.46 -21.94
CA GLN A 184 -1.36 -7.29 -23.08
C GLN A 184 -0.55 -6.00 -22.93
N TYR A 185 -1.22 -4.87 -22.67
CA TYR A 185 -0.55 -3.59 -22.50
C TYR A 185 0.47 -3.61 -21.35
N LYS A 186 0.07 -4.10 -20.16
CA LYS A 186 0.92 -4.08 -18.95
C LYS A 186 2.09 -5.07 -19.01
N LEU A 187 1.93 -6.21 -19.68
CA LEU A 187 3.00 -7.21 -19.77
C LEU A 187 3.98 -6.92 -20.91
N HIS A 188 3.56 -6.25 -21.98
CA HIS A 188 4.43 -5.94 -23.13
C HIS A 188 5.09 -4.55 -23.02
N ASN A 189 4.39 -3.53 -22.51
CA ASN A 189 4.91 -2.16 -22.43
C ASN A 189 5.42 -1.83 -21.02
N ARG A 190 6.43 -2.57 -20.55
CA ARG A 190 7.10 -2.28 -19.26
C ARG A 190 7.98 -1.05 -19.32
N GLU A 191 8.48 -0.71 -20.50
CA GLU A 191 9.31 0.47 -20.71
C GLU A 191 8.50 1.55 -21.44
N SER A 192 8.51 2.75 -20.86
CA SER A 192 8.10 4.02 -21.49
C SER A 192 6.62 4.40 -21.40
N ALA A 193 6.27 5.10 -20.32
CA ALA A 193 5.49 6.32 -20.45
C ALA A 193 6.36 7.46 -19.93
N LYS A 194 7.06 8.18 -20.82
CA LYS A 194 7.61 9.48 -20.44
C LYS A 194 6.40 10.35 -20.04
N PRO A 195 6.43 11.05 -18.89
CA PRO A 195 5.40 12.01 -18.59
C PRO A 195 5.39 13.03 -19.73
N ASN A 196 4.24 13.20 -20.39
CA ASN A 196 4.08 14.31 -21.34
C ASN A 196 4.25 15.60 -20.54
N THR A 197 5.34 16.32 -20.80
CA THR A 197 5.67 17.60 -20.17
C THR A 197 4.89 18.78 -20.76
N LEU A 198 3.91 18.53 -21.62
CA LEU A 198 3.04 19.59 -22.14
C LEU A 198 2.05 20.03 -21.05
N HIS A 199 2.23 21.27 -20.59
CA HIS A 199 1.35 21.94 -19.65
C HIS A 199 0.08 22.42 -20.37
N ASN A 200 -0.78 21.49 -20.78
CA ASN A 200 -2.06 21.82 -21.39
C ASN A 200 -3.05 22.33 -20.33
N PRO A 201 -3.94 23.27 -20.66
CA PRO A 201 -5.01 23.67 -19.75
C PRO A 201 -5.88 22.45 -19.40
N HIS A 202 -6.04 22.19 -18.10
CA HIS A 202 -6.84 21.09 -17.59
C HIS A 202 -8.21 21.59 -17.14
N LEU A 203 -9.27 20.99 -17.68
CA LEU A 203 -10.64 21.20 -17.23
C LEU A 203 -11.06 20.02 -16.34
N VAL A 204 -11.43 20.31 -15.10
CA VAL A 204 -11.98 19.31 -14.16
C VAL A 204 -13.50 19.40 -14.21
N ILE A 205 -14.14 18.30 -14.60
CA ILE A 205 -15.60 18.17 -14.60
C ILE A 205 -16.02 17.01 -13.69
N PRO A 206 -17.13 17.12 -12.95
CA PRO A 206 -17.74 15.98 -12.29
C PRO A 206 -18.00 14.85 -13.28
N TYR A 207 -17.81 13.60 -12.83
CA TYR A 207 -18.12 12.47 -13.67
C TYR A 207 -19.62 12.17 -13.65
N LEU A 208 -20.27 12.34 -14.80
CA LEU A 208 -21.62 11.90 -15.07
C LEU A 208 -21.58 10.92 -16.22
N ALA A 209 -21.90 9.66 -15.94
CA ALA A 209 -21.84 8.58 -16.91
C ALA A 209 -22.66 8.90 -18.17
N GLY A 210 -22.06 8.67 -19.34
CA GLY A 210 -22.64 8.97 -20.64
C GLY A 210 -22.48 10.42 -21.11
N LEU A 211 -22.38 11.40 -20.21
CA LEU A 211 -22.18 12.81 -20.55
C LEU A 211 -20.70 13.19 -20.53
N SER A 212 -20.00 12.90 -19.43
CA SER A 212 -18.60 13.29 -19.25
C SER A 212 -17.70 12.64 -20.32
N GLU A 213 -17.99 11.41 -20.74
CA GLU A 213 -17.26 10.73 -21.80
C GLU A 213 -17.46 11.39 -23.16
N LYS A 214 -18.69 11.88 -23.44
CA LYS A 214 -18.97 12.65 -24.67
C LYS A 214 -18.21 13.97 -24.65
N ILE A 215 -18.23 14.69 -23.53
CA ILE A 215 -17.51 15.96 -23.35
C ILE A 215 -16.01 15.75 -23.52
N ILE A 216 -15.42 14.75 -22.85
CA ILE A 216 -13.98 14.41 -22.98
C ILE A 216 -13.64 14.08 -24.44
N ARG A 217 -14.50 13.33 -25.15
CA ARG A 217 -14.30 12.99 -26.56
C ARG A 217 -14.36 14.21 -27.47
N LEU A 218 -15.28 15.14 -27.21
CA LEU A 218 -15.37 16.40 -27.96
C LEU A 218 -14.16 17.29 -27.69
N GLY A 219 -13.76 17.46 -26.43
CA GLY A 219 -12.59 18.25 -26.06
C GLY A 219 -11.30 17.76 -26.71
N ARG A 220 -11.09 16.43 -26.79
CA ARG A 220 -9.94 15.85 -27.49
C ARG A 220 -9.90 16.17 -28.99
N ARG A 221 -11.06 16.29 -29.64
CA ARG A 221 -11.16 16.62 -31.08
C ARG A 221 -10.88 18.10 -31.36
N ILE A 222 -11.11 18.98 -30.39
CA ILE A 222 -10.88 20.43 -30.53
C ILE A 222 -9.39 20.78 -30.35
N ILE A 223 -8.63 19.91 -29.68
CA ILE A 223 -7.20 20.09 -29.35
C ILE A 223 -6.27 19.37 -30.37
N THR A 224 -6.84 18.73 -31.41
CA THR A 224 -6.08 18.14 -32.54
C THR A 224 -6.24 19.02 -33.76
#